data_AF-A0A812XIS8-F1
#
_entry.id   AF-A0A812XIS8-F1
#
_cell.length_a   1.000
_cell.length_b   1.000
_cell.length_c   1.000
_cell.angle_alpha   90.00
_cell.angle_beta   90.00
_cell.angle_gamma   90.00
#
_symmetry.space_group_name_H-M   'P 1'
#
loop_
_entity.id
_entity.type
_entity.pdbx_description
1 polymer ?
#
loop_
_entity_poly.entity_id
_entity_poly.type
_entity_poly.pdbx_seq_one_letter_code
_entity_poly.pdbx_strand_id
1 'polypeptide(L)'
;AGAKPSTVQLHVRMCDDTAKAQGEAIGILGTNLVYLCNFARDPVVITSFLLDAVEDGRLEVDFVEFSGPAFPEETLDYRLLAMKMVEFKVAASVLLLFDEAKQRYVQAVPNNAFYKRPIVVQ
;
A
#
# COMPACT_ATOMS: atom_id res chain seq x y z
N ALA A 1 23.54 -20.12 2.96
CA ALA A 1 23.15 -18.92 3.74
C ALA A 1 21.92 -18.31 3.10
N GLY A 2 20.90 -17.94 3.88
CA GLY A 2 19.68 -17.31 3.35
C GLY A 2 19.96 -15.90 2.81
N ALA A 3 19.21 -15.48 1.79
CA ALA A 3 19.24 -14.10 1.30
C ALA A 3 18.76 -13.12 2.38
N LYS A 4 19.12 -11.83 2.25
CA LYS A 4 18.58 -10.76 3.12
C LYS A 4 17.04 -10.73 3.01
N PRO A 5 16.31 -10.43 4.10
CA PRO A 5 14.86 -10.33 4.05
C PRO A 5 14.41 -9.16 3.17
N SER A 6 13.23 -9.31 2.57
CA SER A 6 12.51 -8.22 1.90
C SER A 6 11.30 -7.85 2.73
N THR A 7 10.88 -6.59 2.66
CA THR A 7 9.82 -6.02 3.48
C THR A 7 8.76 -5.39 2.59
N VAL A 8 7.49 -5.66 2.89
CA VAL A 8 6.33 -4.96 2.35
C VAL A 8 5.64 -4.25 3.50
N GLN A 9 5.52 -2.94 3.41
CA GLN A 9 4.88 -2.10 4.41
C GLN A 9 3.58 -1.54 3.85
N LEU A 10 2.49 -1.72 4.58
CA LEU A 10 1.15 -1.28 4.20
C LEU A 10 0.62 -0.32 5.27
N HIS A 11 -0.03 0.75 4.83
CA HIS A 11 -1.00 1.44 5.68
C HIS A 11 -2.39 1.02 5.22
N VAL A 12 -3.20 0.59 6.18
CA VAL A 12 -4.54 0.06 5.91
C VAL A 12 -5.53 0.78 6.80
N ARG A 13 -6.60 1.27 6.20
CA ARG A 13 -7.76 1.79 6.91
C ARG A 13 -8.82 0.70 6.97
N MET A 14 -9.27 0.40 8.18
CA MET A 14 -10.34 -0.55 8.44
C MET A 14 -11.65 0.22 8.58
N CYS A 15 -12.63 -0.10 7.73
CA CYS A 15 -13.86 0.66 7.58
C CYS A 15 -15.08 -0.02 8.20
N ASP A 16 -14.96 -1.28 8.60
CA ASP A 16 -16.02 -2.00 9.31
C ASP A 16 -16.28 -1.44 10.72
N ASP A 17 -17.53 -1.53 11.20
CA ASP A 17 -17.95 -0.96 12.49
C ASP A 17 -17.48 -1.76 13.72
N THR A 18 -17.18 -3.05 13.55
CA THR A 18 -16.85 -3.95 14.66
C THR A 18 -15.45 -4.52 14.55
N ALA A 19 -14.76 -4.66 15.68
CA ALA A 19 -13.44 -5.27 15.72
C ALA A 19 -13.40 -6.69 15.14
N LYS A 20 -14.49 -7.45 15.29
CA LYS A 20 -14.60 -8.79 14.69
C LYS A 20 -14.60 -8.72 13.16
N ALA A 21 -15.46 -7.88 12.57
CA ALA A 21 -15.54 -7.73 11.12
C ALA A 21 -14.23 -7.17 10.54
N GLN A 22 -13.62 -6.18 11.21
CA GLN A 22 -12.29 -5.67 10.84
C GLN A 22 -11.23 -6.78 10.87
N GLY A 23 -11.25 -7.64 11.89
CA GLY A 23 -10.36 -8.79 12.04
C GLY A 23 -10.51 -9.83 10.93
N GLU A 24 -11.74 -10.09 10.49
CA GLU A 24 -12.02 -10.97 9.35
C GLU A 24 -11.46 -10.37 8.05
N ALA A 25 -11.72 -9.09 7.78
CA ALA A 25 -11.26 -8.43 6.57
C ALA A 25 -9.72 -8.37 6.49
N ILE A 26 -9.05 -7.94 7.58
CA ILE A 26 -7.58 -7.86 7.62
C ILE A 26 -6.93 -9.25 7.54
N GLY A 27 -7.61 -10.29 8.01
CA GLY A 27 -7.17 -11.67 7.88
C GLY A 27 -7.13 -12.16 6.42
N ILE A 28 -8.15 -11.79 5.63
CA ILE A 28 -8.18 -12.06 4.18
C ILE A 28 -7.02 -11.31 3.50
N LEU A 29 -6.88 -10.00 3.76
CA LEU A 29 -5.77 -9.19 3.22
C LEU A 29 -4.40 -9.79 3.56
N GLY A 30 -4.19 -10.23 4.80
CA GLY A 30 -2.95 -10.87 5.22
C GLY A 30 -2.66 -12.16 4.46
N THR A 31 -3.69 -12.97 4.21
CA THR A 31 -3.57 -14.21 3.41
C THR A 31 -3.20 -13.89 1.96
N ASN A 32 -3.87 -12.90 1.35
CA ASN A 32 -3.58 -12.44 0.00
C ASN A 32 -2.14 -11.94 -0.11
N LEU A 33 -1.67 -11.12 0.85
CA LEU A 33 -0.31 -10.61 0.86
C LEU A 33 0.72 -11.73 0.87
N VAL A 34 0.55 -12.74 1.73
CA VAL A 34 1.48 -13.89 1.82
C VAL A 34 1.47 -14.68 0.51
N TYR A 35 0.29 -14.95 -0.06
CA TYR A 35 0.15 -15.64 -1.33
C TYR A 35 0.84 -14.87 -2.46
N LEU A 36 0.52 -13.58 -2.62
CA LEU A 36 1.04 -12.74 -3.69
C LEU A 36 2.56 -12.57 -3.60
N CYS A 37 3.12 -12.38 -2.40
CA CYS A 37 4.57 -12.30 -2.22
C CYS A 37 5.30 -13.61 -2.56
N ASN A 38 4.62 -14.75 -2.52
CA ASN A 38 5.19 -16.04 -2.89
C ASN A 38 5.17 -16.29 -4.41
N PHE A 39 4.15 -15.79 -5.12
CA PHE A 39 3.93 -16.10 -6.54
C PHE A 39 4.26 -14.95 -7.50
N ALA A 40 4.22 -13.70 -7.04
CA ALA A 40 4.52 -12.53 -7.83
C ALA A 40 5.79 -11.82 -7.32
N ARG A 41 6.51 -11.21 -8.26
CA ARG A 41 7.63 -10.29 -7.97
C ARG A 41 7.33 -8.86 -8.37
N ASP A 42 6.33 -8.65 -9.21
CA ASP A 42 5.90 -7.34 -9.66
C ASP A 42 5.07 -6.65 -8.55
N PRO A 43 5.56 -5.53 -7.99
CA PRO A 43 4.85 -4.73 -6.99
C PRO A 43 3.45 -4.32 -7.44
N VAL A 44 3.26 -3.99 -8.72
CA VAL A 44 1.97 -3.59 -9.26
C VAL A 44 0.98 -4.73 -9.17
N VAL A 45 1.39 -5.94 -9.57
CA VAL A 45 0.55 -7.14 -9.48
C VAL A 45 0.20 -7.42 -8.02
N ILE A 46 1.19 -7.41 -7.12
CA ILE A 46 0.95 -7.65 -5.68
C ILE A 46 -0.08 -6.66 -5.15
N THR A 47 0.11 -5.37 -5.39
CA THR A 47 -0.79 -4.34 -4.88
C THR A 47 -2.21 -4.45 -5.46
N SER A 48 -2.35 -4.80 -6.74
CA SER A 48 -3.66 -4.87 -7.42
C SER A 48 -4.57 -5.97 -6.88
N PHE A 49 -4.01 -7.02 -6.28
CA PHE A 49 -4.76 -8.17 -5.77
C PHE A 49 -4.83 -8.23 -4.23
N LEU A 50 -4.35 -7.22 -3.51
CA LEU A 50 -4.36 -7.22 -2.04
C LEU A 50 -5.76 -7.38 -1.43
N LEU A 51 -6.77 -6.79 -2.08
CA LEU A 51 -8.16 -6.81 -1.62
C LEU A 51 -9.01 -7.89 -2.30
N ASP A 52 -8.39 -8.88 -2.96
CA ASP A 52 -9.14 -9.99 -3.53
C ASP A 52 -9.97 -10.72 -2.45
N ALA A 53 -11.21 -11.07 -2.77
CA ALA A 53 -12.19 -11.61 -1.82
C ALA A 53 -12.49 -10.75 -0.57
N VAL A 54 -12.09 -9.48 -0.53
CA VAL A 54 -12.58 -8.48 0.44
C VAL A 54 -13.71 -7.70 -0.21
N GLU A 55 -14.86 -7.62 0.44
CA GLU A 55 -15.99 -6.84 -0.08
C GLU A 55 -15.63 -5.35 -0.16
N ASP A 56 -16.09 -4.67 -1.22
CA ASP A 56 -15.83 -3.26 -1.48
C ASP A 56 -16.13 -2.38 -0.27
N GLY A 57 -15.17 -1.53 0.11
CA GLY A 57 -15.34 -0.54 1.17
C GLY A 57 -15.09 -1.04 2.60
N ARG A 58 -14.76 -2.32 2.81
CA ARG A 58 -14.38 -2.84 4.14
C ARG A 58 -12.96 -2.47 4.55
N LEU A 59 -12.05 -2.42 3.58
CA LEU A 59 -10.65 -2.02 3.74
C LEU A 59 -10.25 -1.04 2.65
N GLU A 60 -9.28 -0.18 2.98
CA GLU A 60 -8.62 0.71 2.03
C GLU A 60 -7.11 0.64 2.29
N VAL A 61 -6.30 0.43 1.25
CA VAL A 61 -4.83 0.42 1.35
C VAL A 61 -4.29 1.65 0.65
N ASP A 62 -4.10 2.73 1.39
CA ASP A 62 -3.74 4.07 0.89
C ASP A 62 -2.23 4.31 0.78
N PHE A 63 -1.40 3.38 1.26
CA PHE A 63 0.04 3.40 1.14
C PHE A 63 0.61 1.98 1.06
N VAL A 64 1.56 1.79 0.14
CA VAL A 64 2.38 0.59 0.05
C VAL A 64 3.83 0.94 -0.25
N GLU A 65 4.76 0.31 0.48
CA GLU A 65 6.19 0.41 0.23
C GLU A 65 6.81 -0.97 0.16
N PHE A 66 7.68 -1.17 -0.83
CA PHE A 66 8.42 -2.41 -1.05
C PHE A 66 9.91 -2.14 -0.89
N SER A 67 10.63 -3.03 -0.19
CA SER A 67 12.08 -2.92 -0.04
C SER A 67 12.75 -4.29 0.10
N GLY A 68 14.05 -4.34 -0.19
CA GLY A 68 14.88 -5.54 -0.07
C GLY A 68 15.08 -6.29 -1.41
N PRO A 69 15.83 -7.40 -1.38
CA PRO A 69 16.33 -8.04 -2.60
C PRO A 69 15.27 -8.62 -3.53
N ALA A 70 14.04 -8.87 -3.05
CA ALA A 70 12.92 -9.29 -3.90
C ALA A 70 12.32 -8.15 -4.73
N PHE A 71 12.56 -6.89 -4.33
CA PHE A 71 11.96 -5.70 -4.91
C PHE A 71 13.04 -4.62 -5.15
N PRO A 72 13.84 -4.75 -6.23
CA PRO A 72 14.89 -3.77 -6.53
C PRO A 72 14.33 -2.36 -6.69
N GLU A 73 14.96 -1.36 -6.07
CA GLU A 73 14.52 0.04 -6.12
C GLU A 73 14.42 0.59 -7.55
N GLU A 74 15.28 0.10 -8.46
CA GLU A 74 15.31 0.47 -9.88
C GLU A 74 14.04 0.07 -10.63
N THR A 75 13.33 -0.96 -10.17
CA THR A 75 12.09 -1.45 -10.78
C THR A 75 10.82 -0.84 -10.17
N LEU A 76 10.96 -0.01 -9.14
CA LEU A 76 9.85 0.56 -8.37
C LEU A 76 9.54 2.00 -8.83
N ASP A 77 8.56 2.15 -9.73
CA ASP A 77 7.93 3.47 -9.98
C ASP A 77 6.70 3.65 -9.07
N TYR A 78 6.90 4.37 -7.97
CA TYR A 78 5.85 4.67 -6.99
C TYR A 78 4.70 5.52 -7.53
N ARG A 79 4.89 6.26 -8.63
CA ARG A 79 3.82 7.05 -9.27
C ARG A 79 2.90 6.14 -10.08
N LEU A 80 3.50 5.21 -10.84
CA LEU A 80 2.73 4.18 -11.54
C LEU A 80 1.97 3.32 -10.52
N LEU A 81 2.64 2.92 -9.44
CA LEU A 81 2.01 2.14 -8.37
C LEU A 81 0.82 2.89 -7.75
N ALA A 82 0.98 4.17 -7.40
CA ALA A 82 -0.10 5.00 -6.87
C ALA A 82 -1.27 5.14 -7.86
N MET A 83 -0.98 5.33 -9.15
CA MET A 83 -2.01 5.35 -10.20
C MET A 83 -2.77 4.02 -10.26
N LYS A 84 -2.06 2.89 -10.21
CA LYS A 84 -2.67 1.56 -10.25
C LYS A 84 -3.51 1.26 -9.01
N MET A 85 -3.11 1.72 -7.83
CA MET A 85 -3.93 1.59 -6.61
C MET A 85 -5.31 2.24 -6.77
N VAL A 86 -5.37 3.43 -7.39
CA VAL A 86 -6.64 4.12 -7.66
C VAL A 86 -7.41 3.42 -8.78
N GLU A 87 -6.73 3.02 -9.86
CA GLU A 87 -7.35 2.31 -11.00
C GLU A 87 -8.02 1.00 -10.56
N PHE A 88 -7.39 0.23 -9.68
CA PHE A 88 -7.91 -1.03 -9.15
C PHE A 88 -8.78 -0.86 -7.89
N LYS A 89 -9.13 0.37 -7.51
CA LYS A 89 -9.96 0.69 -6.32
C LYS A 89 -9.42 0.11 -5.00
N VAL A 90 -8.10 -0.09 -4.93
CA VAL A 90 -7.42 -0.49 -3.70
C VAL A 90 -7.37 0.68 -2.71
N ALA A 91 -7.32 1.91 -3.24
CA ALA A 91 -7.51 3.15 -2.50
C ALA A 91 -8.39 4.12 -3.28
N ALA A 92 -9.16 4.96 -2.58
CA ALA A 92 -9.89 6.06 -3.23
C ALA A 92 -8.94 7.18 -3.66
N SER A 93 -7.84 7.37 -2.91
CA SER A 93 -6.80 8.33 -3.22
C SER A 93 -5.46 7.88 -2.66
N VAL A 94 -4.36 8.28 -3.32
CA VAL A 94 -3.00 8.05 -2.83
C VAL A 94 -2.28 9.40 -2.83
N LEU A 95 -1.62 9.73 -1.73
CA LEU A 95 -0.89 10.97 -1.60
C LEU A 95 0.56 10.78 -2.07
N LEU A 96 0.99 11.63 -3.01
CA LEU A 96 2.37 11.70 -3.46
C LEU A 96 2.99 13.03 -3.01
N LEU A 97 4.13 12.94 -2.34
CA LEU A 97 4.93 14.09 -1.95
C LEU A 97 6.28 14.05 -2.67
N PHE A 98 6.83 15.22 -2.99
CA PHE A 98 8.19 15.30 -3.52
C PHE A 98 9.20 15.15 -2.39
N ASP A 99 10.05 14.13 -2.46
CA ASP A 99 11.16 13.92 -1.53
C ASP A 99 12.41 14.60 -2.10
N GLU A 100 12.85 15.69 -1.46
CA GLU A 100 14.03 16.44 -1.88
C GLU A 100 15.33 15.63 -1.73
N ALA A 101 15.43 14.72 -0.77
CA ALA A 101 16.64 13.91 -0.60
C ALA A 101 16.78 12.86 -1.70
N LYS A 102 15.66 12.28 -2.12
CA LYS A 102 15.61 11.26 -3.19
C LYS A 102 15.39 11.86 -4.59
N GLN A 103 15.13 13.17 -4.68
CA GLN A 103 14.80 13.88 -5.92
C GLN A 103 13.68 13.22 -6.73
N ARG A 104 12.67 12.65 -6.04
CA ARG A 104 11.55 11.94 -6.68
C ARG A 104 10.26 12.05 -5.86
N TYR A 105 9.12 11.82 -6.52
CA TYR A 105 7.85 11.66 -5.82
C TYR A 105 7.80 10.31 -5.10
N VAL A 106 7.38 10.33 -3.84
CA VAL A 106 7.19 9.15 -2.99
C VAL A 106 5.77 9.15 -2.44
N GLN A 107 5.24 7.96 -2.18
CA GLN A 107 3.97 7.84 -1.46
C GLN A 107 4.15 8.32 -0.02
N ALA A 108 3.11 8.96 0.51
CA ALA A 108 3.08 9.37 1.89
C ALA A 108 1.75 8.96 2.51
N VAL A 109 1.79 8.46 3.74
CA VAL A 109 0.57 8.20 4.51
C VAL A 109 -0.12 9.55 4.78
N PRO A 110 -1.39 9.75 4.38
CA PRO A 110 -2.06 11.05 4.49
C PRO A 110 -2.03 11.62 5.90
N ASN A 111 -2.30 10.79 6.91
CA ASN A 111 -2.33 11.23 8.30
C ASN A 111 -0.97 11.80 8.75
N ASN A 112 0.13 11.15 8.37
CA ASN A 112 1.47 11.60 8.70
C ASN A 112 1.89 12.85 7.91
N ALA A 113 1.50 12.93 6.64
CA ALA A 113 1.81 14.05 5.76
C ALA A 113 1.22 15.38 6.27
N PHE A 114 0.04 15.32 6.87
CA PHE A 114 -0.68 16.49 7.37
C PHE A 114 -0.63 16.65 8.89
N TYR A 115 0.04 15.73 9.61
CA TYR A 115 0.08 15.76 11.06
C TYR A 115 0.71 17.07 11.59
N LYS A 116 -0.07 17.83 12.37
CA LYS A 116 0.32 19.12 12.96
C LYS A 116 0.85 20.15 11.94
N ARG A 117 0.43 20.04 10.67
CA ARG A 117 0.76 21.02 9.64
C ARG A 117 -0.50 21.83 9.31
N PRO A 118 -0.42 23.18 9.25
CA PRO A 118 -1.55 23.98 8.80
C PRO A 118 -1.83 23.65 7.33
N ILE A 119 -3.07 23.25 7.04
CA ILE A 119 -3.56 22.99 5.69
C ILE A 119 -4.71 23.95 5.37
N VAL A 120 -4.74 24.48 4.16
CA VAL A 120 -5.85 25.28 3.64
C VAL A 120 -6.65 24.40 2.69
N VAL A 121 -7.94 24.30 2.94
CA VAL A 121 -8.89 23.57 2.08
C VAL A 121 -9.72 24.63 1.36
N GLN A 122 -9.75 24.59 0.03
CA GLN A 122 -10.57 25.46 -0.81
C GLN A 122 -11.71 24.67 -1.44
#